data_AF-A0A4Y2M068-F1
#
_entry.id   AF-A0A4Y2M068-F1
#
_cell.length_a   1.000
_cell.length_b   1.000
_cell.length_c   1.000
_cell.angle_alpha   90.00
_cell.angle_beta   90.00
_cell.angle_gamma   90.00
#
_symmetry.space_group_name_H-M   'P 1'
#
loop_
_entity.id
_entity.type
_entity.pdbx_description
1 polymer ?
#
loop_
_entity_poly.entity_id
_entity_poly.type
_entity_poly.pdbx_seq_one_letter_code
_entity_poly.pdbx_strand_id
1 'polypeptide(L)'
;MRVYYFCTKHNWNKLLQTVSSSDPELFLSGVPIRSQDNYKFLGIVFDKRLTFLPQIVSLRKRCLRSLNILRNLSKTSWGADPSCFASCLSKHHPVIDYGSVVYSSARPSCLKHLDFVHHQALRLCLGAFRSSPVPSLYAEVFEPSLSCRRDKLSLSYYIK
;
A
#
# COMPACT_ATOMS: atom_id res chain seq x y z
N MET A 1 28.59 44.36 3.85
CA MET A 1 29.51 44.13 4.99
C MET A 1 28.84 43.16 5.96
N ARG A 2 29.57 42.08 6.29
CA ARG A 2 29.23 41.09 7.31
C ARG A 2 29.06 41.78 8.68
N VAL A 3 28.05 41.39 9.44
CA VAL A 3 28.17 41.35 10.91
C VAL A 3 27.60 40.02 11.35
N TYR A 4 28.50 39.07 11.60
CA TYR A 4 28.23 37.88 12.39
C TYR A 4 28.09 38.31 13.85
N TYR A 5 27.00 37.91 14.52
CA TYR A 5 27.03 37.76 15.97
C TYR A 5 26.89 36.27 16.31
N PHE A 6 27.95 35.78 16.93
CA PHE A 6 28.08 34.48 17.56
C PHE A 6 27.60 34.59 19.02
N CYS A 7 27.32 33.43 19.63
CA CYS A 7 27.03 33.20 21.06
C CYS A 7 25.56 33.44 21.46
N THR A 8 24.84 32.50 22.08
CA THR A 8 25.25 31.44 23.01
C THR A 8 24.41 30.17 22.83
N LYS A 9 25.02 29.02 23.11
CA LYS A 9 24.39 27.70 23.20
C LYS A 9 23.22 27.71 24.20
N HIS A 10 22.02 28.05 23.74
CA HIS A 10 20.82 27.64 24.45
C HIS A 10 20.57 26.16 24.14
N ASN A 11 20.62 25.38 25.21
CA ASN A 11 20.45 23.95 25.28
C ASN A 11 19.09 23.54 24.68
N TRP A 12 19.05 23.22 23.39
CA TRP A 12 17.87 22.71 22.69
C TRP A 12 17.32 21.41 23.29
N ASN A 13 18.09 20.74 24.17
CA ASN A 13 17.65 19.53 24.86
C ASN A 13 16.54 19.77 25.90
N LYS A 14 16.18 21.03 26.22
CA LYS A 14 14.98 21.34 27.03
C LYS A 14 13.71 21.53 26.21
N LEU A 15 13.79 21.75 24.90
CA LEU A 15 12.60 21.83 24.01
C LEU A 15 12.27 20.47 23.35
N LEU A 16 13.18 19.51 23.45
CA LEU A 16 12.98 18.10 23.10
C LEU A 16 12.70 17.25 24.35
N GLN A 17 12.07 17.84 25.37
CA GLN A 17 11.25 17.03 26.26
C GLN A 17 10.12 16.51 25.37
N THR A 18 10.30 15.29 24.88
CA THR A 18 9.26 14.47 24.31
C THR A 18 8.09 14.57 25.28
N VAL A 19 7.09 15.38 24.93
CA VAL A 19 5.80 15.33 25.58
C VAL A 19 5.44 13.86 25.51
N SER A 20 5.52 13.17 26.65
CA SER A 20 4.82 11.91 26.84
C SER A 20 3.36 12.31 26.75
N SER A 21 2.87 12.45 25.52
CA SER A 21 1.51 12.85 25.25
C SER A 21 0.67 11.70 25.75
N SER A 22 0.21 11.81 26.98
CA SER A 22 -0.96 11.07 27.45
C SER A 22 -1.96 11.14 26.31
N ASP A 23 -2.34 9.99 25.77
CA ASP A 23 -3.31 9.95 24.68
C ASP A 23 -4.56 10.74 25.14
N PRO A 24 -5.08 11.68 24.32
CA PRO A 24 -6.19 12.51 24.76
C PRO A 24 -7.40 11.65 25.09
N GLU A 25 -8.06 11.91 26.22
CA GLU A 25 -9.33 11.27 26.55
C GLU A 25 -10.43 11.82 25.64
N LEU A 26 -10.75 11.05 24.60
CA LEU A 26 -11.79 11.39 23.63
C LEU A 26 -13.11 10.76 24.06
N PHE A 27 -14.20 11.53 24.04
CA PHE A 27 -15.54 11.02 24.32
C PHE A 27 -16.40 11.10 23.06
N LEU A 28 -17.04 10.00 22.67
CA LEU A 28 -18.05 9.96 21.61
C LEU A 28 -19.41 9.74 22.25
N SER A 29 -20.30 10.73 22.16
CA SER A 29 -21.64 10.67 22.79
C SER A 29 -21.60 10.35 24.29
N GLY A 30 -20.57 10.84 25.00
CA GLY A 30 -20.35 10.57 26.43
C GLY A 30 -19.61 9.27 26.75
N VAL A 31 -19.24 8.46 25.75
CA VAL A 31 -18.49 7.21 25.95
C VAL A 31 -17.00 7.45 25.67
N PRO A 32 -16.08 7.11 26.59
CA PRO A 32 -14.65 7.27 26.35
C PRO A 32 -14.14 6.30 25.27
N ILE A 33 -13.44 6.83 24.27
CA ILE A 33 -12.80 6.08 23.21
C ILE A 33 -11.44 5.57 23.72
N ARG A 34 -11.24 4.25 23.68
CA ARG A 34 -9.95 3.65 24.01
C ARG A 34 -8.93 3.97 22.92
N SER A 35 -7.79 4.56 23.29
CA SER A 35 -6.64 4.67 22.40
C SER A 35 -6.12 3.26 22.07
N GLN A 36 -6.02 2.95 20.78
CA GLN A 36 -5.47 1.69 20.27
C GLN A 36 -4.37 2.01 19.26
N ASP A 37 -3.30 1.21 19.25
CA ASP A 37 -2.20 1.38 18.29
C ASP A 37 -2.64 1.13 16.85
N ASN A 38 -3.55 0.17 16.66
CA ASN A 38 -4.12 -0.20 15.37
C ASN A 38 -5.64 -0.17 15.44
N TYR A 39 -6.27 0.59 14.55
CA TYR A 39 -7.73 0.69 14.49
C TYR A 39 -8.24 0.24 13.12
N LYS A 40 -9.29 -0.59 13.08
CA LYS A 40 -9.87 -1.07 11.82
C LYS A 40 -11.17 -0.33 11.54
N PHE A 41 -11.21 0.43 10.45
CA PHE A 41 -12.38 1.18 10.01
C PHE A 41 -12.70 0.85 8.55
N LEU A 42 -13.96 0.48 8.27
CA LEU A 42 -14.43 0.08 6.93
C LEU A 42 -13.56 -0.99 6.23
N GLY A 43 -12.89 -1.85 7.01
CA GLY A 43 -12.00 -2.88 6.48
C GLY A 43 -10.55 -2.45 6.23
N ILE A 44 -10.21 -1.19 6.51
CA ILE A 44 -8.85 -0.62 6.42
C ILE A 44 -8.27 -0.49 7.83
N VAL A 45 -7.01 -0.89 8.01
CA VAL A 45 -6.27 -0.76 9.27
C VAL A 45 -5.45 0.53 9.28
N PHE A 46 -5.73 1.37 10.27
CA PHE A 46 -5.03 2.61 10.57
C PHE A 46 -4.04 2.37 11.71
N ASP A 47 -2.83 2.88 11.54
CA ASP A 47 -1.77 2.88 12.55
C ASP A 47 -1.73 4.26 13.20
N LYS A 48 -1.25 4.39 14.45
CA LYS A 48 -1.15 5.68 15.17
C LYS A 48 -0.45 6.78 14.37
N ARG A 49 0.54 6.39 13.57
CA ARG A 49 1.34 7.29 12.72
C ARG A 49 0.83 7.41 11.29
N LEU A 50 -0.33 6.81 10.98
CA LEU A 50 -0.91 6.75 9.63
C LEU A 50 0.09 6.27 8.56
N THR A 51 0.99 5.35 8.94
CA THR A 51 1.99 4.80 8.01
C THR A 51 1.39 3.78 7.04
N PHE A 52 0.23 3.21 7.39
CA PHE A 52 -0.48 2.14 6.68
C PHE A 52 0.35 0.86 6.46
N LEU A 53 1.46 0.69 7.18
CA LEU A 53 2.30 -0.51 7.11
C LEU A 53 1.50 -1.80 7.43
N PRO A 54 0.74 -1.88 8.53
CA PRO A 54 -0.05 -3.08 8.84
C PRO A 54 -1.07 -3.39 7.75
N GLN A 55 -1.70 -2.36 7.18
CA GLN A 55 -2.64 -2.51 6.08
C GLN A 55 -1.97 -3.10 4.84
N ILE A 56 -0.85 -2.54 4.40
CA ILE A 56 -0.12 -3.00 3.20
C ILE A 56 0.36 -4.45 3.37
N VAL A 57 0.89 -4.80 4.56
CA VAL A 57 1.32 -6.17 4.86
C VAL A 57 0.14 -7.15 4.79
N SER A 58 -1.02 -6.76 5.32
CA SER A 58 -2.23 -7.58 5.25
C SER A 58 -2.72 -7.78 3.81
N LEU A 59 -2.72 -6.73 2.98
CA LEU A 59 -3.09 -6.77 1.57
C LEU A 59 -2.14 -7.66 0.78
N ARG A 60 -0.82 -7.50 0.99
CA ARG A 60 0.22 -8.35 0.41
C ARG A 60 -0.04 -9.83 0.75
N LYS A 61 -0.29 -10.14 2.01
CA LYS A 61 -0.55 -11.52 2.47
C LYS A 61 -1.79 -12.11 1.80
N ARG A 62 -2.87 -11.34 1.68
CA ARG A 62 -4.11 -11.75 1.02
C ARG A 62 -3.88 -12.03 -0.47
N CYS A 63 -3.19 -11.13 -1.17
CA CYS A 63 -2.89 -11.30 -2.59
C CYS A 63 -1.95 -12.50 -2.84
N LEU A 64 -0.93 -12.67 -2.00
CA LEU A 64 -0.01 -13.82 -2.10
C LEU A 64 -0.72 -15.15 -1.87
N ARG A 65 -1.68 -15.24 -0.94
CA ARG A 65 -2.49 -16.44 -0.74
C ARG A 65 -3.26 -16.79 -2.01
N SER A 66 -3.96 -15.82 -2.60
CA SER A 66 -4.69 -16.01 -3.85
C SER A 66 -3.76 -16.41 -5.01
N LEU A 67 -2.59 -15.78 -5.12
CA LEU A 67 -1.58 -16.15 -6.11
C LEU A 67 -1.03 -17.55 -5.91
N ASN A 68 -0.80 -17.99 -4.68
CA ASN A 68 -0.30 -19.33 -4.40
C ASN A 68 -1.32 -20.41 -4.78
N ILE A 69 -2.61 -20.14 -4.58
CA ILE A 69 -3.68 -21.01 -5.06
C ILE A 69 -3.64 -21.09 -6.59
N LEU A 70 -3.65 -19.94 -7.27
CA LEU A 70 -3.57 -19.88 -8.73
C LEU A 70 -2.32 -20.57 -9.27
N ARG A 71 -1.18 -20.40 -8.59
CA ARG A 71 0.09 -21.02 -8.94
C ARG A 71 0.09 -22.54 -8.77
N ASN A 72 -0.61 -23.05 -7.76
CA ASN A 72 -0.73 -24.49 -7.59
C ASN A 72 -1.65 -25.10 -8.64
N LEU A 73 -2.76 -24.42 -8.95
CA LEU A 73 -3.65 -24.81 -10.04
C LEU A 73 -2.93 -24.75 -11.39
N SER A 74 -2.09 -23.73 -11.61
CA SER A 74 -1.47 -23.50 -12.92
C SER A 74 -0.43 -24.56 -13.32
N LYS A 75 0.16 -25.28 -12.36
CA LYS A 75 1.13 -26.36 -12.61
C LYS A 75 0.56 -27.56 -13.39
N THR A 76 -0.76 -27.65 -13.55
CA THR A 76 -1.42 -28.85 -14.08
C THR A 76 -1.65 -28.86 -15.59
N SER A 77 -1.48 -27.73 -16.30
CA SER A 77 -1.53 -27.58 -17.78
C SER A 77 -1.67 -26.08 -18.19
N TRP A 78 -1.66 -25.14 -17.26
CA TRP A 78 -2.12 -23.78 -17.52
C TRP A 78 -0.94 -22.86 -17.83
N GLY A 79 -0.77 -22.55 -19.11
CA GLY A 79 0.09 -21.47 -19.58
C GLY A 79 -0.72 -20.46 -20.39
N ALA A 80 -0.45 -19.17 -20.19
CA ALA A 80 -0.80 -18.04 -21.07
C ALA A 80 -2.25 -17.93 -21.63
N ASP A 81 -3.25 -18.58 -21.02
CA ASP A 81 -4.63 -18.43 -21.47
C ASP A 81 -5.23 -17.09 -21.01
N PRO A 82 -5.85 -16.29 -21.91
CA PRO A 82 -6.45 -14.99 -21.55
C PRO A 82 -7.48 -15.06 -20.41
N SER A 83 -8.16 -16.20 -20.26
CA SER A 83 -9.13 -16.40 -19.17
C SER A 83 -8.46 -16.47 -17.79
N CYS A 84 -7.26 -17.05 -17.73
CA CYS A 84 -6.44 -17.13 -16.52
C CYS A 84 -5.99 -15.72 -16.11
N PHE A 85 -5.54 -14.94 -17.08
CA PHE A 85 -5.14 -13.55 -16.87
C PHE A 85 -6.28 -12.69 -16.31
N ALA A 86 -7.47 -12.72 -16.94
CA ALA A 86 -8.64 -12.00 -16.45
C ALA A 86 -9.04 -12.45 -15.02
N SER A 87 -8.94 -13.76 -14.73
CA SER A 87 -9.23 -14.33 -13.42
C SER A 87 -8.22 -13.90 -12.33
N CYS A 88 -6.95 -13.70 -12.69
CA CYS A 88 -5.95 -13.16 -11.78
C CYS A 88 -6.27 -11.70 -11.44
N LEU A 89 -6.41 -10.85 -12.47
CA LEU A 89 -6.60 -9.42 -12.27
C LEU A 89 -7.88 -9.10 -11.50
N SER A 90 -8.99 -9.77 -11.86
CA SER A 90 -10.28 -9.58 -11.20
C SER A 90 -10.25 -9.89 -9.70
N LYS A 91 -9.34 -10.75 -9.24
CA LYS A 91 -9.17 -11.05 -7.80
C LYS A 91 -8.25 -10.06 -7.09
N HIS A 92 -7.20 -9.59 -7.75
CA HIS A 92 -6.19 -8.74 -7.13
C HIS A 92 -6.54 -7.26 -7.15
N HIS A 93 -7.01 -6.75 -8.29
CA HIS A 93 -7.33 -5.32 -8.46
C HIS A 93 -8.34 -4.81 -7.43
N PRO A 94 -9.55 -5.38 -7.25
CA PRO A 94 -10.52 -4.81 -6.30
C PRO A 94 -10.03 -4.85 -4.85
N VAL A 95 -9.21 -5.84 -4.48
CA VAL A 95 -8.64 -5.93 -3.13
C VAL A 95 -7.65 -4.79 -2.85
N ILE A 96 -6.87 -4.42 -3.85
CA ILE A 96 -5.89 -3.32 -3.77
C ILE A 96 -6.62 -1.98 -3.93
N ASP A 97 -7.48 -1.85 -4.93
CA ASP A 97 -8.15 -0.62 -5.34
C ASP A 97 -9.05 -0.04 -4.24
N TYR A 98 -9.74 -0.89 -3.45
CA TYR A 98 -10.70 -0.47 -2.42
C TYR A 98 -10.12 0.55 -1.42
N GLY A 99 -8.89 0.31 -0.95
CA GLY A 99 -8.23 1.20 0.02
C GLY A 99 -7.30 2.23 -0.61
N SER A 100 -7.16 2.24 -1.94
CA SER A 100 -6.07 2.92 -2.62
C SER A 100 -6.01 4.41 -2.33
N VAL A 101 -7.15 5.09 -2.32
CA VAL A 101 -7.26 6.53 -2.00
C VAL A 101 -6.70 6.85 -0.61
N VAL A 102 -6.89 5.96 0.37
CA VAL A 102 -6.49 6.19 1.76
C VAL A 102 -4.99 5.92 1.94
N TYR A 103 -4.54 4.71 1.60
CA TYR A 103 -3.16 4.30 1.83
C TYR A 103 -2.17 4.82 0.77
N SER A 104 -2.63 5.51 -0.30
CA SER A 104 -1.72 6.11 -1.29
C SER A 104 -0.80 7.19 -0.69
N SER A 105 -1.17 7.73 0.47
CA SER A 105 -0.33 8.63 1.28
C SER A 105 0.87 7.93 1.95
N ALA A 106 0.91 6.60 1.96
CA ALA A 106 1.98 5.84 2.57
C ALA A 106 3.33 6.05 1.85
N ARG A 107 4.42 5.76 2.57
CA ARG A 107 5.77 5.89 2.00
C ARG A 107 5.92 5.05 0.71
N PRO A 108 6.57 5.57 -0.35
CA PRO A 108 6.77 4.84 -1.60
C PRO A 108 7.44 3.48 -1.42
N SER A 109 8.36 3.35 -0.46
CA SER A 109 9.00 2.07 -0.12
C SER A 109 8.00 1.00 0.34
N CYS A 110 6.95 1.40 1.04
CA CYS A 110 5.89 0.51 1.50
C CYS A 110 5.02 0.09 0.31
N LEU A 111 4.67 1.05 -0.55
CA LEU A 111 3.86 0.82 -1.75
C LEU A 111 4.53 -0.16 -2.74
N LYS A 112 5.86 -0.12 -2.87
CA LYS A 112 6.65 -1.08 -3.67
C LYS A 112 6.40 -2.55 -3.29
N HIS A 113 5.96 -2.83 -2.06
CA HIS A 113 5.64 -4.19 -1.65
C HIS A 113 4.39 -4.74 -2.36
N LEU A 114 3.44 -3.87 -2.72
CA LEU A 114 2.27 -4.23 -3.52
C LEU A 114 2.65 -4.39 -4.99
N ASP A 115 3.51 -3.50 -5.51
CA ASP A 115 4.03 -3.58 -6.89
C ASP A 115 4.72 -4.93 -7.14
N PHE A 116 5.53 -5.41 -6.20
CA PHE A 116 6.18 -6.72 -6.30
C PHE A 116 5.17 -7.87 -6.47
N VAL A 117 4.09 -7.87 -5.69
CA VAL A 117 3.04 -8.90 -5.78
C VAL A 117 2.31 -8.82 -7.11
N HIS A 118 2.03 -7.60 -7.58
CA HIS A 118 1.38 -7.39 -8.86
C HIS A 118 2.26 -7.85 -10.03
N HIS A 119 3.55 -7.52 -10.05
CA HIS A 119 4.47 -8.04 -11.08
C HIS A 119 4.59 -9.56 -11.03
N GLN A 120 4.59 -10.14 -9.83
CA GLN A 120 4.58 -11.59 -9.67
C GLN A 120 3.30 -12.23 -10.23
N ALA A 121 2.15 -11.57 -10.04
CA ALA A 121 0.87 -11.97 -10.64
C ALA A 121 0.96 -11.94 -12.17
N LEU A 122 1.38 -10.82 -12.75
CA LEU A 122 1.49 -10.67 -14.21
C LEU A 122 2.36 -11.77 -14.84
N ARG A 123 3.52 -12.06 -14.24
CA ARG A 123 4.40 -13.14 -14.71
C ARG A 123 3.73 -14.50 -14.65
N LEU A 124 3.00 -14.79 -13.57
CA LEU A 124 2.30 -16.05 -13.41
C LEU A 124 1.23 -16.22 -14.50
N CYS A 125 0.44 -15.18 -14.76
CA CYS A 125 -0.71 -15.28 -15.65
C CYS A 125 -0.30 -15.21 -17.14
N LEU A 126 0.77 -14.48 -17.47
CA LEU A 126 1.38 -14.51 -18.80
C LEU A 126 2.23 -15.77 -19.06
N GLY A 127 2.59 -16.53 -18.02
CA GLY A 127 3.61 -17.58 -18.13
C GLY A 127 5.01 -17.03 -18.46
N ALA A 128 5.26 -15.75 -18.23
CA ALA A 128 6.52 -15.10 -18.54
C ALA A 128 7.65 -15.53 -17.59
N PHE A 129 8.90 -15.45 -18.07
CA PHE A 129 10.07 -15.76 -17.26
C PHE A 129 10.16 -14.87 -16.02
N ARG A 130 10.81 -15.38 -14.97
CA ARG A 130 11.08 -14.60 -13.74
C ARG A 130 12.04 -13.43 -13.99
N SER A 131 12.84 -13.49 -15.05
CA SER A 131 13.80 -12.46 -15.48
C SER A 131 13.22 -11.45 -16.46
N SER A 132 12.01 -11.65 -17.00
CA SER A 132 11.42 -10.72 -17.98
C SER A 132 11.37 -9.30 -17.41
N PRO A 133 11.73 -8.26 -18.17
CA PRO A 133 11.68 -6.88 -17.68
C PRO A 133 10.23 -6.42 -17.45
N VAL A 134 9.99 -5.63 -16.41
CA VAL A 134 8.64 -5.14 -16.04
C VAL A 134 7.96 -4.34 -17.15
N PRO A 135 8.65 -3.44 -17.89
CA PRO A 135 8.03 -2.71 -19.00
C PRO A 135 7.46 -3.62 -20.08
N SER A 136 8.14 -4.72 -20.41
CA SER A 136 7.63 -5.70 -21.38
C SER A 136 6.35 -6.37 -20.89
N LEU A 137 6.25 -6.68 -19.58
CA LEU A 137 5.01 -7.25 -19.03
C LEU A 137 3.82 -6.30 -19.19
N TYR A 138 4.03 -4.99 -19.02
CA TYR A 138 2.96 -4.01 -19.22
C TYR A 138 2.59 -3.85 -20.70
N ALA A 139 3.56 -3.93 -21.61
CA ALA A 139 3.32 -3.86 -23.04
C ALA A 139 2.49 -5.06 -23.55
N GLU A 140 2.80 -6.28 -23.09
CA GLU A 140 2.07 -7.50 -23.46
C GLU A 140 0.63 -7.51 -22.93
N VAL A 141 0.41 -6.91 -21.75
CA VAL A 141 -0.85 -6.97 -21.03
C VAL A 141 -1.79 -5.81 -21.39
N PHE A 142 -1.24 -4.72 -21.92
CA PHE A 142 -1.96 -3.45 -22.14
C PHE A 142 -2.59 -2.87 -20.84
N GLU A 143 -2.06 -3.22 -19.65
CA GLU A 143 -2.49 -2.65 -18.36
C GLU A 143 -1.43 -1.66 -17.83
N PRO A 144 -1.84 -0.50 -17.30
CA PRO A 144 -0.92 0.45 -16.69
C PRO A 144 -0.33 -0.06 -15.36
N SER A 145 0.71 0.61 -14.87
CA SER A 145 1.27 0.32 -13.55
C SER A 145 0.26 0.58 -12.42
N LEU A 146 0.42 -0.12 -11.29
CA LEU A 146 -0.39 0.11 -10.09
C LEU A 146 -0.33 1.57 -9.60
N SER A 147 0.78 2.27 -9.79
CA SER A 147 0.88 3.69 -9.47
C SER A 147 -0.07 4.52 -10.34
N CYS A 148 0.01 4.38 -11.66
CA CYS A 148 -0.89 5.07 -12.58
C CYS A 148 -2.37 4.74 -12.30
N ARG A 149 -2.67 3.48 -11.95
CA ARG A 149 -4.02 3.05 -11.58
C ARG A 149 -4.52 3.76 -10.32
N ARG A 150 -3.68 3.93 -9.30
CA ARG A 150 -4.01 4.68 -8.09
C ARG A 150 -4.21 6.16 -8.36
N ASP A 151 -3.37 6.75 -9.20
CA ASP A 151 -3.52 8.16 -9.60
C ASP A 151 -4.82 8.39 -10.37
N LYS A 152 -5.19 7.46 -11.25
CA LYS A 152 -6.49 7.49 -11.94
C LYS A 152 -7.66 7.39 -10.95
N LEU A 153 -7.58 6.48 -9.98
CA LEU A 153 -8.63 6.30 -8.97
C LEU A 153 -8.74 7.52 -8.04
N SER A 154 -7.62 8.07 -7.58
CA SER A 154 -7.61 9.26 -6.74
C SER A 154 -8.20 10.45 -7.50
N LEU A 155 -7.80 10.67 -8.75
CA LEU A 155 -8.35 11.73 -9.59
C LEU A 155 -9.86 11.56 -9.81
N SER A 156 -10.32 10.35 -10.08
CA SER A 156 -11.76 10.06 -10.25
C SER A 156 -12.57 10.31 -8.98
N TYR A 157 -11.95 10.16 -7.80
CA TYR A 157 -12.58 10.44 -6.51
C TYR A 157 -12.63 11.95 -6.24
N TYR A 158 -11.60 12.71 -6.64
CA TYR A 158 -11.55 14.16 -6.47
C TYR A 158 -12.49 14.93 -7.40
N ILE A 159 -12.67 14.45 -8.64
CA ILE A 159 -13.51 15.12 -9.65
C ILE A 159 -15.01 14.90 -9.39
N LYS A 160 -15.37 13.90 -8.58
CA LYS A 160 -16.74 13.47 -8.34
C LYS A 160 -17.35 14.14 -7.12
#